data_AF-A0A835Y9Z5-F1
#
_entry.id   AF-A0A835Y9Z5-F1
#
_cell.length_a   1.000
_cell.length_b   1.000
_cell.length_c   1.000
_cell.angle_alpha   90.00
_cell.angle_beta   90.00
_cell.angle_gamma   90.00
#
_symmetry.space_group_name_H-M   'P 1'
#
loop_
_entity.id
_entity.type
_entity.pdbx_description
1 polymer ?
#
loop_
_entity_poly.entity_id
_entity_poly.type
_entity_poly.pdbx_seq_one_letter_code
_entity_poly.pdbx_strand_id
1 'polypeptide(L)'
;MDMQGYVEYCKKMRSGSAAPRPRVPPVPRSHYDYGLFQDMRRIAFLRLQQHERIGGLITKEESDLILARKEEVLKDRKLLEDIAERSGVYIDLEVKDCIQQFLETRQRAERFHRFATEFGRGLPKTGEQQRAATAFMKRVEAEAELREALARRDVANCPLRIKLPWAGPAATCELTGLRYLDCCGRLSAGAAAEGKADESQLPPQLRTLKKVGPKGRPLPVHEQERERTAHVKFKGRAEGRLRKAFITASRPRFRDY
;
A
#
# COMPACT_ATOMS: atom_id res chain seq x y z
N MET A 1 10.47 20.32 -2.14
CA MET A 1 11.67 19.83 -2.83
C MET A 1 11.38 19.83 -4.32
N ASP A 2 12.17 20.58 -5.09
CA ASP A 2 12.15 20.65 -6.55
C ASP A 2 13.18 19.67 -7.16
N MET A 3 13.29 19.64 -8.49
CA MET A 3 14.24 18.76 -9.17
C MET A 3 15.70 19.08 -8.82
N GLN A 4 16.03 20.37 -8.64
CA GLN A 4 17.37 20.78 -8.22
C GLN A 4 17.73 20.24 -6.83
N GLY A 5 16.81 20.35 -5.86
CA GLY A 5 16.97 19.75 -4.54
C GLY A 5 17.09 18.22 -4.59
N TYR A 6 16.45 17.57 -5.56
CA TYR A 6 16.61 16.14 -5.80
C TYR A 6 18.00 15.77 -6.35
N VAL A 7 18.54 16.55 -7.30
CA VAL A 7 19.91 16.38 -7.79
C VAL A 7 20.92 16.56 -6.65
N GLU A 8 20.73 17.56 -5.79
CA GLU A 8 21.57 17.73 -4.60
C GLU A 8 21.46 16.57 -3.62
N TYR A 9 20.25 16.02 -3.43
CA TYR A 9 20.05 14.81 -2.64
C TYR A 9 20.84 13.63 -3.23
N CYS A 10 20.75 13.38 -4.55
CA CYS A 10 21.51 12.34 -5.23
C CYS A 10 23.03 12.54 -5.05
N LYS A 11 23.52 13.78 -5.21
CA LYS A 11 24.92 14.16 -4.98
C LYS A 11 25.37 13.84 -3.56
N LYS A 12 24.60 14.26 -2.54
CA LYS A 12 24.90 14.01 -1.12
C LYS A 12 24.94 12.52 -0.79
N MET A 13 23.97 11.76 -1.30
CA MET A 13 23.90 10.31 -1.11
C MET A 13 25.08 9.59 -1.78
N ARG A 14 25.54 10.09 -2.94
CA ARG A 14 26.72 9.58 -3.64
C ARG A 14 28.02 9.96 -2.93
N SER A 15 28.22 11.24 -2.61
CA SER A 15 29.46 11.78 -2.06
C SER A 15 29.78 11.26 -0.65
N GLY A 16 28.77 10.80 0.09
CA GLY A 16 28.96 10.16 1.40
C GLY A 16 29.64 8.79 1.36
N SER A 17 29.91 8.22 0.18
CA SER A 17 30.55 6.91 0.04
C SER A 17 31.42 6.80 -1.21
N ALA A 18 32.59 6.18 -1.10
CA ALA A 18 33.39 5.83 -2.27
C ALA A 18 32.59 4.88 -3.19
N ALA A 19 32.82 4.98 -4.51
CA ALA A 19 32.15 4.12 -5.47
C ALA A 19 32.31 2.64 -5.08
N PRO A 20 31.22 1.88 -4.91
CA PRO A 20 31.30 0.50 -4.47
C PRO A 20 32.03 -0.34 -5.52
N ARG A 21 33.04 -1.09 -5.08
CA ARG A 21 33.75 -2.03 -5.96
C ARG A 21 32.78 -3.13 -6.41
N PRO A 22 32.86 -3.60 -7.67
CA PRO A 22 32.06 -4.72 -8.14
C PRO A 22 32.28 -5.94 -7.25
N ARG A 23 31.20 -6.53 -6.73
CA ARG A 23 31.28 -7.77 -5.96
C ARG A 23 31.37 -8.97 -6.88
N VAL A 24 32.21 -9.93 -6.50
CA VAL A 24 32.21 -11.25 -7.12
C VAL A 24 30.96 -11.99 -6.64
N PRO A 25 30.20 -12.65 -7.54
CA PRO A 25 29.09 -13.50 -7.14
C PRO A 25 29.54 -14.52 -6.08
N PRO A 26 28.72 -14.83 -5.08
CA PRO A 26 29.08 -15.78 -4.01
C PRO A 26 29.17 -17.23 -4.49
N VAL A 27 28.74 -17.49 -5.73
CA VAL A 27 28.71 -18.80 -6.37
C VAL A 27 29.62 -18.82 -7.59
N PRO A 28 30.19 -19.98 -7.96
CA PRO A 28 30.99 -20.13 -9.18
C PRO A 28 30.12 -19.99 -10.43
N ARG A 29 30.75 -19.66 -11.57
CA ARG A 29 30.09 -19.48 -12.89
C ARG A 29 29.24 -20.67 -13.34
N SER A 30 29.56 -21.88 -12.90
CA SER A 30 28.84 -23.11 -13.24
C SER A 30 27.54 -23.29 -12.46
N HIS A 31 27.32 -22.54 -11.38
CA HIS A 31 26.12 -22.67 -10.55
C HIS A 31 24.93 -21.94 -11.21
N TYR A 32 23.74 -22.54 -11.18
CA TYR A 32 22.54 -21.99 -11.81
C TYR A 32 22.19 -20.57 -11.31
N ASP A 33 22.43 -20.29 -10.02
CA ASP A 33 22.22 -18.96 -9.41
C ASP A 33 23.21 -17.88 -9.85
N TYR A 34 24.28 -18.23 -10.57
CA TYR A 34 25.29 -17.25 -10.97
C TYR A 34 24.70 -16.11 -11.81
N GLY A 35 23.82 -16.45 -12.76
CA GLY A 35 23.14 -15.46 -13.61
C GLY A 35 22.10 -14.62 -12.87
N LEU A 36 21.67 -15.04 -11.68
CA LEU A 36 20.70 -14.32 -10.85
C LEU A 36 21.36 -13.32 -9.89
N PHE A 37 22.69 -13.35 -9.78
CA PHE A 37 23.39 -12.45 -8.86
C PHE A 37 23.29 -10.99 -9.34
N GLN A 38 22.71 -10.14 -8.48
CA GLN A 38 22.61 -8.71 -8.70
C GLN A 38 23.34 -7.95 -7.59
N ASP A 39 24.34 -7.16 -7.94
CA ASP A 39 25.03 -6.28 -7.00
C ASP A 39 24.19 -5.02 -6.73
N MET A 40 23.17 -5.17 -5.87
CA MET A 40 22.22 -4.11 -5.56
C MET A 40 22.88 -2.82 -5.04
N ARG A 41 24.03 -2.93 -4.36
CA ARG A 41 24.77 -1.75 -3.88
C ARG A 41 25.35 -0.97 -5.04
N ARG A 42 25.97 -1.67 -6.00
CA ARG A 42 26.51 -1.04 -7.21
C ARG A 42 25.40 -0.50 -8.10
N ILE A 43 24.32 -1.25 -8.29
CA ILE A 43 23.15 -0.80 -9.06
C ILE A 43 22.58 0.49 -8.47
N ALA A 44 22.37 0.55 -7.15
CA ALA A 44 21.87 1.75 -6.49
C ALA A 44 22.81 2.96 -6.67
N PHE A 45 24.12 2.76 -6.60
CA PHE A 45 25.10 3.82 -6.83
C PHE A 45 25.06 4.35 -8.28
N LEU A 46 25.06 3.45 -9.27
CA LEU A 46 24.99 3.82 -10.68
C LEU A 46 23.68 4.54 -11.01
N ARG A 47 22.56 4.06 -10.46
CA ARG A 47 21.24 4.68 -10.59
C ARG A 47 21.24 6.11 -10.03
N LEU A 48 21.86 6.35 -8.86
CA LEU A 48 21.99 7.71 -8.31
C LEU A 48 22.80 8.64 -9.22
N GLN A 49 23.90 8.15 -9.80
CA GLN A 49 24.72 8.93 -10.74
C GLN A 49 23.93 9.27 -12.02
N GLN A 50 23.13 8.32 -12.50
CA GLN A 50 22.26 8.53 -13.65
C GLN A 50 21.16 9.54 -13.35
N HIS A 51 20.49 9.43 -12.20
CA HIS A 51 19.45 10.38 -11.80
C HIS A 51 20.02 11.79 -11.57
N GLU A 52 21.24 11.90 -11.05
CA GLU A 52 21.97 13.18 -10.96
C GLU A 52 22.15 13.82 -12.35
N ARG A 53 22.53 13.02 -13.35
CA ARG A 53 22.71 13.49 -14.74
C ARG A 53 21.37 13.88 -15.38
N ILE A 54 20.37 13.01 -15.31
CA ILE A 54 19.05 13.26 -15.92
C ILE A 54 18.39 14.47 -15.24
N GLY A 55 18.31 14.48 -13.91
CA GLY A 55 17.71 15.56 -13.14
C GLY A 55 18.41 16.91 -13.35
N GLY A 56 19.72 16.92 -13.60
CA GLY A 56 20.48 18.14 -13.92
C GLY A 56 20.20 18.71 -15.32
N LEU A 57 19.56 17.94 -16.20
CA LEU A 57 19.18 18.35 -17.56
C LEU A 57 17.69 18.68 -17.70
N ILE A 58 16.91 18.47 -16.63
CA ILE A 58 15.50 18.87 -16.57
C ILE A 58 15.45 20.37 -16.28
N THR A 59 14.70 21.09 -17.10
CA THR A 59 14.54 22.54 -16.95
C THR A 59 13.61 22.88 -15.79
N LYS A 60 13.62 24.14 -15.37
CA LYS A 60 12.74 24.60 -14.27
C LYS A 60 11.26 24.46 -14.63
N GLU A 61 10.88 24.79 -15.85
CA GLU A 61 9.50 24.68 -16.34
C GLU A 61 9.00 23.24 -16.31
N GLU A 62 9.84 22.29 -16.76
CA GLU A 62 9.53 20.87 -16.72
C GLU A 62 9.46 20.35 -15.28
N SER A 63 10.35 20.82 -14.39
CA SER A 63 10.29 20.51 -12.96
C SER A 63 8.96 20.97 -12.35
N ASP A 64 8.53 22.20 -12.65
CA ASP A 64 7.27 22.75 -12.14
C ASP A 64 6.07 21.97 -12.69
N LEU A 65 6.13 21.54 -13.95
CA LEU A 65 5.12 20.70 -14.59
C LEU A 65 5.05 19.30 -13.96
N ILE A 66 6.20 18.67 -13.67
CA ILE A 66 6.29 17.41 -12.90
C ILE A 66 5.67 17.56 -11.52
N LEU A 67 5.91 18.69 -10.84
CA LEU A 67 5.33 18.94 -9.52
C LEU A 67 3.81 19.14 -9.56
N ALA A 68 3.30 19.83 -10.59
CA ALA A 68 1.88 20.11 -10.74
C ALA A 68 1.08 18.85 -11.10
N ARG A 69 1.55 18.09 -12.10
CA ARG A 69 0.84 16.93 -12.67
C ARG A 69 1.22 15.59 -12.04
N LYS A 70 2.32 15.53 -11.27
CA LYS A 70 2.77 14.34 -10.52
C LYS A 70 2.89 13.09 -11.43
N GLU A 71 2.21 12.00 -11.07
CA GLU A 71 2.26 10.72 -11.79
C GLU A 71 1.68 10.80 -13.21
N GLU A 72 0.83 11.79 -13.50
CA GLU A 72 0.27 11.95 -14.85
C GLU A 72 1.33 12.30 -15.90
N VAL A 73 2.44 12.90 -15.46
CA VAL A 73 3.57 13.23 -16.35
C VAL A 73 4.24 11.98 -16.91
N LEU A 74 4.17 10.84 -16.21
CA LEU A 74 4.71 9.58 -16.71
C LEU A 74 3.97 9.05 -17.95
N LYS A 75 2.80 9.60 -18.25
CA LYS A 75 2.02 9.32 -19.48
C LYS A 75 2.27 10.34 -20.59
N ASP A 76 2.94 11.46 -20.29
CA ASP A 76 3.21 12.52 -21.24
C ASP A 76 4.42 12.16 -22.11
N ARG A 77 4.14 11.54 -23.25
CA ARG A 77 5.18 11.03 -24.16
C ARG A 77 6.09 12.12 -24.68
N LYS A 78 5.55 13.30 -25.00
CA LYS A 78 6.30 14.40 -25.60
C LYS A 78 7.37 14.92 -24.64
N LEU A 79 6.96 15.23 -23.40
CA LEU A 79 7.89 15.68 -22.37
C LEU A 79 9.01 14.66 -22.12
N LEU A 80 8.65 13.38 -22.05
CA LEU A 80 9.62 12.32 -21.80
C LEU A 80 10.60 12.13 -22.96
N GLU A 81 10.14 12.28 -24.21
CA GLU A 81 10.99 12.27 -25.41
C GLU A 81 11.96 13.45 -25.39
N ASP A 82 11.50 14.65 -25.07
CA ASP A 82 12.34 15.85 -25.00
C ASP A 82 13.47 15.70 -23.95
N ILE A 83 13.16 15.14 -22.77
CA ILE A 83 14.16 14.86 -21.72
C ILE A 83 15.12 13.75 -22.17
N ALA A 84 14.63 12.68 -22.80
CA ALA A 84 15.43 11.57 -23.28
C ALA A 84 16.42 12.00 -24.36
N GLU A 85 16.01 12.85 -25.29
CA GLU A 85 16.87 13.38 -26.35
C GLU A 85 18.05 14.17 -25.77
N ARG A 86 17.80 15.03 -24.78
CA ARG A 86 18.87 15.82 -24.12
C ARG A 86 19.80 14.96 -23.27
N SER A 87 19.27 13.94 -22.61
CA SER A 87 20.03 13.10 -21.69
C SER A 87 20.75 11.94 -22.39
N GLY A 88 20.28 11.54 -23.58
CA GLY A 88 20.78 10.40 -24.34
C GLY A 88 20.46 9.05 -23.69
N VAL A 89 19.35 8.96 -22.96
CA VAL A 89 18.94 7.78 -22.16
C VAL A 89 17.57 7.27 -22.59
N TYR A 90 17.25 6.03 -22.24
CA TYR A 90 15.98 5.41 -22.60
C TYR A 90 14.82 5.94 -21.72
N ILE A 91 13.71 6.30 -22.38
CA ILE A 91 12.52 6.86 -21.72
C ILE A 91 12.00 5.93 -20.61
N ASP A 92 11.66 4.69 -20.97
CA ASP A 92 10.94 3.78 -20.07
C ASP A 92 11.80 3.24 -18.94
N LEU A 93 13.10 3.08 -19.18
CA LEU A 93 14.02 2.48 -18.21
C LEU A 93 14.66 3.51 -17.29
N GLU A 94 14.91 4.73 -17.77
CA GLU A 94 15.83 5.66 -17.10
C GLU A 94 15.15 7.01 -16.80
N VAL A 95 14.47 7.61 -17.78
CA VAL A 95 13.79 8.90 -17.56
C VAL A 95 12.59 8.75 -16.63
N LYS A 96 11.68 7.79 -16.91
CA LYS A 96 10.53 7.51 -16.05
C LYS A 96 10.96 7.11 -14.65
N ASP A 97 11.99 6.29 -14.56
CA ASP A 97 12.54 5.82 -13.28
C ASP A 97 13.09 6.98 -12.43
N CYS A 98 13.79 7.93 -13.07
CA CYS A 98 14.27 9.14 -12.41
C CYS A 98 13.11 10.00 -11.87
N ILE A 99 12.09 10.28 -12.70
CA ILE A 99 10.93 11.10 -12.31
C ILE A 99 10.14 10.40 -11.21
N GLN A 100 9.92 9.10 -11.31
CA GLN A 100 9.21 8.33 -10.30
C GLN A 100 9.97 8.36 -8.96
N GLN A 101 11.28 8.11 -8.98
CA GLN A 101 12.10 8.16 -7.76
C GLN A 101 12.13 9.55 -7.14
N PHE A 102 12.12 10.62 -7.94
CA PHE A 102 11.97 12.00 -7.46
C PHE A 102 10.65 12.18 -6.71
N LEU A 103 9.53 11.82 -7.33
CA LEU A 103 8.19 11.95 -6.75
C LEU A 103 8.05 11.15 -5.45
N GLU A 104 8.53 9.91 -5.44
CA GLU A 104 8.55 9.06 -4.23
C GLU A 104 9.40 9.67 -3.11
N THR A 105 10.58 10.20 -3.45
CA THR A 105 11.48 10.82 -2.47
C THR A 105 10.83 12.06 -1.87
N ARG A 106 10.17 12.87 -2.70
CA ARG A 106 9.42 14.05 -2.25
C ARG A 106 8.27 13.64 -1.33
N GLN A 107 7.42 12.70 -1.74
CA GLN A 107 6.30 12.23 -0.93
C GLN A 107 6.78 11.68 0.42
N ARG A 108 7.91 10.97 0.43
CA ARG A 108 8.53 10.48 1.67
C ARG A 108 9.03 11.63 2.57
N ALA A 109 9.65 12.65 1.99
CA ALA A 109 10.09 13.83 2.74
C ALA A 109 8.89 14.60 3.33
N GLU A 110 7.81 14.78 2.56
CA GLU A 110 6.56 15.39 3.02
C GLU A 110 5.96 14.60 4.20
N ARG A 111 5.92 13.26 4.10
CA ARG A 111 5.50 12.39 5.22
C ARG A 111 6.33 12.60 6.48
N PHE A 112 7.66 12.67 6.37
CA PHE A 112 8.52 12.89 7.53
C PHE A 112 8.38 14.28 8.12
N HIS A 113 8.15 15.29 7.27
CA HIS A 113 7.85 16.63 7.73
C HIS A 113 6.54 16.64 8.54
N ARG A 114 5.45 16.11 7.98
CA ARG A 114 4.14 16.02 8.67
C ARG A 114 4.22 15.19 9.96
N PHE A 115 4.95 14.08 9.93
CA PHE A 115 5.20 13.25 11.12
C PHE A 115 5.83 14.06 12.26
N ALA A 116 6.74 14.98 11.93
CA ALA A 116 7.36 15.84 12.93
C ALA A 116 6.47 17.03 13.36
N THR A 117 5.86 17.72 12.39
CA THR A 117 5.13 18.96 12.66
C THR A 117 3.71 18.74 13.18
N GLU A 118 2.94 17.84 12.56
CA GLU A 118 1.53 17.60 12.92
C GLU A 118 1.40 16.68 14.13
N PHE A 119 2.29 15.69 14.27
CA PHE A 119 2.20 14.66 15.31
C PHE A 119 3.23 14.85 16.44
N GLY A 120 4.02 15.92 16.40
CA GLY A 120 5.00 16.27 17.44
C GLY A 120 6.08 15.20 17.65
N ARG A 121 6.35 14.36 16.65
CA ARG A 121 7.35 13.28 16.76
C ARG A 121 8.74 13.78 16.33
N GLY A 122 9.80 13.14 16.81
CA GLY A 122 11.15 13.44 16.33
C GLY A 122 11.36 12.98 14.88
N LEU A 123 12.18 13.72 14.12
CA LEU A 123 12.58 13.31 12.76
C LEU A 123 13.33 11.97 12.80
N PRO A 124 12.95 11.00 11.94
CA PRO A 124 13.55 9.67 11.96
C PRO A 124 14.99 9.67 11.43
N LYS A 125 15.95 9.25 12.27
CA LYS A 125 17.38 9.24 11.93
C LYS A 125 17.86 7.90 11.40
N THR A 126 17.31 6.79 11.90
CA THR A 126 17.70 5.44 11.48
C THR A 126 16.77 4.87 10.41
N GLY A 127 17.25 3.89 9.65
CA GLY A 127 16.42 3.20 8.64
C GLY A 127 15.16 2.55 9.23
N GLU A 128 15.25 2.01 10.44
CA GLU A 128 14.10 1.42 11.15
C GLU A 128 13.08 2.48 11.57
N GLN A 129 13.55 3.60 12.13
CA GLN A 129 12.69 4.73 12.47
C GLN A 129 11.99 5.30 11.23
N GLN A 130 12.70 5.41 10.11
CA GLN A 130 12.13 5.87 8.85
C GLN A 130 11.03 4.93 8.33
N ARG A 131 11.22 3.61 8.44
CA ARG A 131 10.19 2.62 8.07
C ARG A 131 8.97 2.74 8.98
N ALA A 132 9.17 2.86 10.29
CA ALA A 132 8.09 3.01 11.26
C ALA A 132 7.29 4.31 11.04
N ALA A 133 7.97 5.44 10.84
CA ALA A 133 7.34 6.72 10.54
C ALA A 133 6.55 6.66 9.23
N THR A 134 7.10 6.03 8.18
CA THR A 134 6.40 5.85 6.90
C THR A 134 5.14 5.00 7.08
N ALA A 135 5.23 3.89 7.83
CA ALA A 135 4.08 3.02 8.09
C ALA A 135 2.99 3.74 8.91
N PHE A 136 3.38 4.56 9.89
CA PHE A 136 2.46 5.39 10.66
C PHE A 136 1.74 6.39 9.75
N MET A 137 2.48 7.19 8.97
CA MET A 137 1.89 8.20 8.10
C MET A 137 1.00 7.59 7.02
N LYS A 138 1.36 6.44 6.45
CA LYS A 138 0.49 5.72 5.51
C LYS A 138 -0.85 5.31 6.13
N ARG A 139 -0.87 4.94 7.42
CA ARG A 139 -2.13 4.63 8.13
C ARG A 139 -2.97 5.88 8.34
N VAL A 140 -2.34 6.99 8.74
CA VAL A 140 -3.00 8.29 8.91
C VAL A 140 -3.58 8.78 7.59
N GLU A 141 -2.82 8.71 6.50
CA GLU A 141 -3.28 9.06 5.14
C GLU A 141 -4.49 8.20 4.74
N ALA A 142 -4.41 6.88 4.91
CA ALA A 142 -5.51 5.97 4.61
C ALA A 142 -6.77 6.24 5.46
N GLU A 143 -6.61 6.63 6.73
CA GLU A 143 -7.72 7.04 7.58
C GLU A 143 -8.33 8.38 7.13
N ALA A 144 -7.51 9.33 6.70
CA ALA A 144 -7.98 10.61 6.16
C ALA A 144 -8.74 10.42 4.84
N GLU A 145 -8.18 9.65 3.91
CA GLU A 145 -8.84 9.28 2.65
C GLU A 145 -10.18 8.56 2.91
N LEU A 146 -10.21 7.66 3.89
CA LEU A 146 -11.44 6.98 4.30
C LEU A 146 -12.47 7.99 4.83
N ARG A 147 -12.07 8.95 5.68
CA ARG A 147 -12.98 9.99 6.20
C ARG A 147 -13.52 10.88 5.09
N GLU A 148 -12.67 11.30 4.15
CA GLU A 148 -13.10 12.10 2.99
C GLU A 148 -14.06 11.34 2.08
N ALA A 149 -13.77 10.07 1.81
CA ALA A 149 -14.66 9.21 1.03
C ALA A 149 -16.01 9.00 1.74
N LEU A 150 -15.99 8.81 3.06
CA LEU A 150 -17.22 8.70 3.87
C LEU A 150 -18.00 10.03 3.94
N ALA A 151 -17.36 11.19 3.84
CA ALA A 151 -18.04 12.48 3.80
C ALA A 151 -18.88 12.69 2.53
N ARG A 152 -18.47 12.07 1.41
CA ARG A 152 -19.24 12.07 0.14
C ARG A 152 -20.43 11.10 0.13
N ARG A 153 -20.68 10.42 1.25
CA ARG A 153 -21.72 9.40 1.33
C ARG A 153 -23.10 10.03 1.47
N ASP A 154 -23.97 9.68 0.54
CA ASP A 154 -25.42 9.85 0.70
C ASP A 154 -26.05 8.50 1.10
N VAL A 155 -26.50 8.41 2.36
CA VAL A 155 -27.17 7.21 2.90
C VAL A 155 -28.62 7.11 2.40
N ALA A 156 -29.27 8.25 2.18
CA ALA A 156 -30.66 8.29 1.73
C ALA A 156 -30.77 7.80 0.28
N ASN A 157 -29.87 8.26 -0.59
CA ASN A 157 -29.90 7.95 -2.04
C ASN A 157 -28.80 6.99 -2.49
N CYS A 158 -28.34 6.09 -1.62
CA CYS A 158 -27.24 5.18 -1.93
C CYS A 158 -27.60 4.21 -3.09
N PRO A 159 -26.97 4.31 -4.28
CA PRO A 159 -27.34 3.48 -5.45
C PRO A 159 -27.03 1.99 -5.22
N LEU A 160 -26.11 1.68 -4.31
CA LEU A 160 -25.78 0.32 -3.91
C LEU A 160 -26.92 -0.40 -3.18
N ARG A 161 -27.89 0.30 -2.57
CA ARG A 161 -28.97 -0.35 -1.80
C ARG A 161 -29.80 -1.31 -2.66
N ILE A 162 -30.10 -0.90 -3.89
CA ILE A 162 -30.86 -1.71 -4.87
C ILE A 162 -30.00 -2.85 -5.40
N LYS A 163 -28.68 -2.61 -5.51
CA LYS A 163 -27.71 -3.53 -6.11
C LYS A 163 -27.17 -4.59 -5.14
N LEU A 164 -27.29 -4.33 -3.84
CA LEU A 164 -26.67 -5.13 -2.79
C LEU A 164 -27.08 -6.61 -2.76
N PRO A 165 -28.37 -6.95 -2.97
CA PRO A 165 -28.83 -8.33 -2.83
C PRO A 165 -28.19 -9.33 -3.80
N TRP A 166 -27.66 -8.83 -4.91
CA TRP A 166 -27.01 -9.62 -5.96
C TRP A 166 -25.49 -9.36 -6.03
N ALA A 167 -25.03 -8.14 -5.79
CA ALA A 167 -23.60 -7.80 -5.83
C ALA A 167 -22.85 -8.25 -4.56
N GLY A 168 -23.56 -8.47 -3.45
CA GLY A 168 -23.00 -8.92 -2.19
C GLY A 168 -22.17 -7.87 -1.45
N PRO A 169 -21.50 -8.25 -0.34
CA PRO A 169 -20.81 -7.33 0.56
C PRO A 169 -19.51 -6.72 0.00
N ALA A 170 -18.98 -7.29 -1.08
CA ALA A 170 -17.80 -6.77 -1.78
C ALA A 170 -18.12 -5.70 -2.83
N ALA A 171 -19.40 -5.36 -3.02
CA ALA A 171 -19.83 -4.36 -3.99
C ALA A 171 -19.23 -2.98 -3.70
N THR A 172 -18.71 -2.31 -4.73
CA THR A 172 -18.08 -0.99 -4.63
C THR A 172 -19.11 0.12 -4.83
N CYS A 173 -19.07 1.14 -3.98
CA CYS A 173 -19.95 2.28 -4.03
C CYS A 173 -19.51 3.24 -5.12
N GLU A 174 -20.43 3.60 -6.02
CA GLU A 174 -20.16 4.57 -7.10
C GLU A 174 -19.90 5.98 -6.55
N LEU A 175 -20.50 6.34 -5.40
CA LEU A 175 -20.35 7.66 -4.78
C LEU A 175 -19.05 7.82 -3.98
N THR A 176 -18.67 6.79 -3.21
CA THR A 176 -17.53 6.85 -2.29
C THR A 176 -16.31 6.09 -2.79
N GLY A 177 -16.44 5.27 -3.83
CA GLY A 177 -15.37 4.38 -4.33
C GLY A 177 -15.01 3.23 -3.37
N LEU A 178 -15.66 3.14 -2.20
CA LEU A 178 -15.38 2.17 -1.17
C LEU A 178 -16.26 0.93 -1.30
N ARG A 179 -15.78 -0.22 -0.83
CA ARG A 179 -16.61 -1.43 -0.68
C ARG A 179 -17.73 -1.17 0.33
N TYR A 180 -18.88 -1.81 0.12
CA TYR A 180 -20.04 -1.66 1.00
C TYR A 180 -19.70 -1.93 2.47
N LEU A 181 -18.91 -2.97 2.75
CA LEU A 181 -18.45 -3.30 4.11
C LEU A 181 -17.71 -2.14 4.78
N ASP A 182 -16.84 -1.44 4.05
CA ASP A 182 -16.03 -0.34 4.58
C ASP A 182 -16.78 1.01 4.60
N CYS A 183 -17.87 1.12 3.83
CA CYS A 183 -18.68 2.34 3.71
C CYS A 183 -19.90 2.36 4.65
N CYS A 184 -20.82 1.40 4.46
CA CYS A 184 -22.10 1.33 5.19
C CYS A 184 -22.11 0.14 6.17
N GLY A 185 -21.40 -0.95 5.86
CA GLY A 185 -21.32 -2.15 6.69
C GLY A 185 -20.68 -1.91 8.07
N ARG A 186 -19.67 -1.04 8.15
CA ARG A 186 -19.05 -0.61 9.42
C ARG A 186 -20.00 0.19 10.30
N LEU A 187 -20.87 1.02 9.72
CA LEU A 187 -21.88 1.75 10.49
C LEU A 187 -23.01 0.84 10.97
N SER A 188 -23.47 -0.11 10.15
CA SER A 188 -24.46 -1.09 10.61
C SER A 188 -23.91 -1.96 11.75
N ALA A 189 -22.62 -2.28 11.76
CA ALA A 189 -21.99 -3.00 12.86
C ALA A 189 -21.79 -2.13 14.12
N GLY A 190 -21.42 -0.85 13.97
CA GLY A 190 -21.30 0.10 15.08
C GLY A 190 -22.64 0.49 15.70
N ALA A 191 -23.65 0.78 14.89
CA ALA A 191 -25.01 1.09 15.35
C ALA A 191 -25.75 -0.13 15.92
N ALA A 192 -25.45 -1.35 15.44
CA ALA A 192 -25.91 -2.59 16.07
C ALA A 192 -25.20 -2.88 17.40
N ALA A 193 -23.93 -2.47 17.57
CA ALA A 193 -23.22 -2.55 18.85
C ALA A 193 -23.71 -1.52 19.87
N GLU A 194 -24.15 -0.34 19.41
CA GLU A 194 -24.72 0.73 20.24
C GLU A 194 -26.25 0.64 20.41
N GLY A 195 -26.89 -0.42 19.89
CA GLY A 195 -28.34 -0.64 20.04
C GLY A 195 -29.25 0.37 19.32
N LYS A 196 -28.72 1.15 18.38
CA LYS A 196 -29.42 2.24 17.67
C LYS A 196 -29.76 1.93 16.21
N ALA A 197 -29.43 0.76 15.70
CA ALA A 197 -29.77 0.36 14.33
C ALA A 197 -31.17 -0.28 14.27
N ASP A 198 -32.07 0.31 13.47
CA ASP A 198 -33.30 -0.35 13.04
C ASP A 198 -32.93 -1.48 12.04
N GLU A 199 -32.85 -2.72 12.55
CA GLU A 199 -32.47 -3.92 11.78
C GLU A 199 -33.38 -4.18 10.56
N SER A 200 -34.55 -3.53 10.49
CA SER A 200 -35.51 -3.62 9.39
C SER A 200 -34.98 -3.04 8.06
N GLN A 201 -33.98 -2.14 8.09
CA GLN A 201 -33.43 -1.50 6.88
C GLN A 201 -32.27 -2.27 6.23
N LEU A 202 -31.79 -3.36 6.84
CA LEU A 202 -30.75 -4.20 6.27
C LEU A 202 -31.35 -5.26 5.33
N PRO A 203 -30.74 -5.52 4.16
CA PRO A 203 -31.09 -6.66 3.31
C PRO A 203 -31.01 -7.98 4.10
N PRO A 204 -31.92 -8.94 3.89
CA PRO A 204 -32.03 -10.17 4.68
C PRO A 204 -30.72 -10.96 4.78
N GLN A 205 -29.91 -10.93 3.72
CA GLN A 205 -28.64 -11.68 3.61
C GLN A 205 -27.54 -11.12 4.52
N LEU A 206 -27.66 -9.86 4.97
CA LEU A 206 -26.72 -9.24 5.92
C LEU A 206 -27.18 -9.35 7.38
N ARG A 207 -28.48 -9.61 7.62
CA ARG A 207 -29.02 -9.86 8.96
C ARG A 207 -28.44 -11.14 9.58
N THR A 208 -28.04 -12.09 8.74
CA THR A 208 -27.47 -13.38 9.14
C THR A 208 -25.95 -13.39 9.33
N LEU A 209 -25.26 -12.24 9.20
CA LEU A 209 -23.82 -12.15 9.49
C LEU A 209 -23.47 -12.08 10.98
N LYS A 210 -24.45 -12.25 11.89
CA LYS A 210 -24.12 -12.70 13.24
C LYS A 210 -23.43 -14.06 13.08
N LYS A 211 -22.20 -14.20 13.56
CA LYS A 211 -21.57 -15.51 13.77
C LYS A 211 -22.39 -16.20 14.85
N VAL A 212 -23.46 -16.86 14.42
CA VAL A 212 -24.36 -17.58 15.29
C VAL A 212 -23.77 -18.96 15.48
N GLY A 213 -23.50 -19.35 16.73
CA GLY A 213 -23.21 -20.75 17.03
C GLY A 213 -24.41 -21.63 16.63
N PRO A 214 -24.28 -22.96 16.63
CA PRO A 214 -25.31 -23.89 16.12
C PRO A 214 -26.69 -23.83 16.81
N LYS A 215 -26.92 -22.91 17.77
CA LYS A 215 -28.16 -22.73 18.53
C LYS A 215 -28.60 -21.27 18.74
N GLY A 216 -28.26 -20.33 17.85
CA GLY A 216 -28.85 -18.99 17.95
C GLY A 216 -28.20 -18.02 18.95
N ARG A 217 -27.14 -18.42 19.66
CA ARG A 217 -26.49 -17.59 20.70
C ARG A 217 -25.19 -16.95 20.19
N PRO A 218 -24.81 -15.74 20.67
CA PRO A 218 -23.52 -15.14 20.38
C PRO A 218 -22.38 -16.05 20.89
N LEU A 219 -21.36 -16.31 20.06
CA LEU A 219 -20.19 -17.09 20.51
C LEU A 219 -19.46 -16.35 21.65
N PRO A 220 -19.17 -17.02 22.77
CA PRO A 220 -18.42 -16.43 23.88
C PRO A 220 -17.03 -15.94 23.40
N VAL A 221 -16.53 -14.87 24.03
CA VAL A 221 -15.30 -14.14 23.66
C VAL A 221 -14.08 -15.07 23.46
N HIS A 222 -14.00 -16.12 24.27
CA HIS A 222 -12.92 -17.12 24.20
C HIS A 222 -12.88 -17.90 22.86
N GLU A 223 -14.02 -18.10 22.19
CA GLU A 223 -14.06 -18.78 20.89
C GLU A 223 -13.62 -17.85 19.75
N GLN A 224 -13.82 -16.53 19.90
CA GLN A 224 -13.35 -15.54 18.92
C GLN A 224 -11.82 -15.40 18.91
N GLU A 225 -11.18 -15.50 20.07
CA GLU A 225 -9.71 -15.53 20.18
C GLU A 225 -9.10 -16.80 19.59
N ARG A 226 -9.78 -17.96 19.77
CA ARG A 226 -9.40 -19.23 19.12
C ARG A 226 -9.50 -19.15 17.59
N GLU A 227 -10.54 -18.52 17.05
CA GLU A 227 -10.64 -18.32 15.61
C GLU A 227 -9.57 -17.38 15.05
N ARG A 228 -9.26 -16.28 15.77
CA ARG A 228 -8.18 -15.35 15.36
C ARG A 228 -6.82 -16.05 15.36
N THR A 229 -6.50 -16.80 16.41
CA THR A 229 -5.26 -17.59 16.46
C THR A 229 -5.21 -18.67 15.37
N ALA A 230 -6.34 -19.33 15.07
CA ALA A 230 -6.42 -20.31 13.99
C ALA A 230 -6.18 -19.68 12.59
N HIS A 231 -6.70 -18.48 12.35
CA HIS A 231 -6.48 -17.74 11.11
C HIS A 231 -5.04 -17.26 10.93
N VAL A 232 -4.34 -16.97 12.02
CA VAL A 232 -2.92 -16.59 11.98
C VAL A 232 -2.03 -17.82 11.80
N LYS A 233 -2.35 -18.94 12.46
CA LYS A 233 -1.57 -20.18 12.43
C LYS A 233 -1.68 -20.95 11.12
N PHE A 234 -2.84 -20.93 10.45
CA PHE A 234 -3.09 -21.70 9.24
C PHE A 234 -3.36 -20.77 8.06
N LYS A 235 -2.35 -20.54 7.22
CA LYS A 235 -2.39 -19.72 6.00
C LYS A 235 -2.19 -20.60 4.75
N GLY A 236 -3.28 -21.09 4.18
CA GLY A 236 -3.26 -21.77 2.88
C GLY A 236 -4.55 -22.55 2.59
N ARG A 237 -4.79 -22.90 1.31
CA ARG A 237 -5.98 -23.67 0.88
C ARG A 237 -5.97 -25.11 1.41
N ALA A 238 -4.80 -25.73 1.50
CA ALA A 238 -4.61 -27.09 2.03
C ALA A 238 -4.86 -27.19 3.55
N GLU A 239 -4.73 -26.09 4.28
CA GLU A 239 -4.82 -26.06 5.75
C GLU A 239 -6.25 -25.80 6.27
N GLY A 240 -7.23 -25.63 5.38
CA GLY A 240 -8.62 -25.34 5.75
C GLY A 240 -9.26 -26.43 6.63
N ARG A 241 -8.88 -27.70 6.44
CA ARG A 241 -9.38 -28.82 7.26
C ARG A 241 -8.78 -28.84 8.66
N LEU A 242 -7.46 -28.60 8.76
CA LEU A 242 -6.75 -28.48 10.03
C LEU A 242 -7.26 -27.28 10.84
N ARG A 243 -7.50 -26.16 10.15
CA ARG A 243 -8.09 -24.97 10.75
C ARG A 243 -9.51 -25.21 11.27
N LYS A 244 -10.35 -25.92 10.50
CA LYS A 244 -11.70 -26.29 10.93
C LYS A 244 -11.68 -27.25 12.13
N ALA A 245 -10.79 -28.23 12.13
CA ALA A 245 -10.57 -29.15 13.24
C ALA A 245 -10.12 -28.42 14.51
N PHE A 246 -9.18 -27.47 14.38
CA PHE A 246 -8.68 -26.65 15.49
C PHE A 246 -9.77 -25.74 16.10
N ILE A 247 -10.62 -25.13 15.26
CA ILE A 247 -11.72 -24.27 15.74
C ILE A 247 -12.81 -25.10 16.45
N THR A 248 -13.09 -26.30 15.96
CA THR A 248 -14.18 -27.16 16.47
C THR A 248 -13.73 -28.17 17.54
N ALA A 249 -12.45 -28.16 17.92
CA ALA A 249 -11.82 -29.14 18.81
C ALA A 249 -12.08 -30.62 18.41
N SER A 250 -12.28 -30.87 17.11
CA SER A 250 -12.55 -32.20 16.57
C SER A 250 -11.30 -32.78 15.91
N ARG A 251 -11.12 -34.11 15.94
CA ARG A 251 -9.98 -34.75 15.26
C ARG A 251 -10.10 -34.53 13.74
N PRO A 252 -9.05 -34.07 13.05
CA PRO A 252 -9.09 -33.91 11.60
C PRO A 252 -9.25 -35.28 10.94
N ARG A 253 -10.33 -35.47 10.17
CA ARG A 253 -10.47 -36.66 9.32
C ARG A 253 -9.67 -36.44 8.04
N PHE A 254 -8.51 -37.09 7.98
CA PHE A 254 -7.81 -37.29 6.71
C PHE A 254 -8.49 -38.45 5.98
N ARG A 255 -8.57 -38.37 4.65
CA ARG A 255 -8.99 -39.54 3.86
C ARG A 255 -7.83 -40.53 3.96
N ASP A 256 -8.12 -41.76 4.38
CA ASP A 256 -7.17 -42.85 4.27
C ASP A 256 -6.90 -43.07 2.78
N TYR A 257 -5.67 -42.76 2.37
CA TYR A 257 -5.07 -43.19 1.10
C TYR A 257 -3.81 -43.95 1.46
#